data_AF-A0A4R1BJM3-F1
#
_entry.id   AF-A0A4R1BJM3-F1
#
_cell.length_a   1.000
_cell.length_b   1.000
_cell.length_c   1.000
_cell.angle_alpha   90.00
_cell.angle_beta   90.00
_cell.angle_gamma   90.00
#
_symmetry.space_group_name_H-M   'P 1'
#
loop_
_entity.id
_entity.type
_entity.pdbx_description
1 polymer ?
#
loop_
_entity_poly.entity_id
_entity_poly.type
_entity_poly.pdbx_seq_one_letter_code
_entity_poly.pdbx_strand_id
1 'polypeptide(L)'
;MIAELYIIPESFQHNNTYSAIEIENKIKQLAIDFTYINEHADRNKLYVNYDLIYVVSFYGDFLVSDFFERADELKKIIDRDVVNALLGLLQRANNRNFTSEEVIQDLLPLHDHNTCHGVIAFHRIDGVAEESQLIYGIEGWYKFRRYFLAQYPNQDFISECSIYFPNLYFHPRVNNTVVAILPDFAKSIVKHLGYLNDVFFYYRQRRFENESIKYQTLTSECNLEEPAASKDKNSAKRQLTFTFQNNRGENIDVTCYPHLRLSQSDNLGDSKHYQYRIYFHEGLQEISEHKILIGHIGVHL
;
A
#
# COMPACT_ATOMS: atom_id res chain seq x y z
N MET A 1 1.88 -9.23 9.99
CA MET A 1 1.96 -8.05 10.90
C MET A 1 0.58 -7.42 11.02
N ILE A 2 0.08 -7.22 12.23
CA ILE A 2 -1.20 -6.56 12.54
C ILE A 2 -1.04 -5.04 12.44
N ALA A 3 -1.99 -4.35 11.80
CA ALA A 3 -2.16 -2.91 11.89
C ALA A 3 -3.21 -2.59 12.95
N GLU A 4 -2.82 -1.85 13.98
CA GLU A 4 -3.75 -1.18 14.89
C GLU A 4 -3.99 0.24 14.40
N LEU A 5 -5.21 0.47 13.92
CA LEU A 5 -5.64 1.71 13.29
C LEU A 5 -6.54 2.47 14.25
N TYR A 6 -6.22 3.74 14.48
CA TYR A 6 -6.92 4.61 15.41
C TYR A 6 -7.69 5.67 14.64
N ILE A 7 -8.90 5.93 15.10
CA ILE A 7 -9.68 7.08 14.73
C ILE A 7 -9.73 7.98 15.96
N ILE A 8 -9.15 9.17 15.85
CA ILE A 8 -9.07 10.17 16.93
C ILE A 8 -9.90 11.41 16.56
N PRO A 9 -10.28 12.27 17.52
CA PRO A 9 -10.96 13.53 17.24
C PRO A 9 -10.41 14.35 16.07
N GLU A 10 -9.08 14.49 16.00
CA GLU A 10 -8.35 15.22 14.97
C GLU A 10 -8.56 14.62 13.57
N SER A 11 -8.88 13.33 13.47
CA SER A 11 -9.21 12.68 12.20
C SER A 11 -10.39 13.34 11.49
N PHE A 12 -11.37 13.83 12.27
CA PHE A 12 -12.64 14.41 11.79
C PHE A 12 -12.72 15.93 11.96
N GLN A 13 -11.73 16.56 12.61
CA GLN A 13 -11.79 17.98 12.88
C GLN A 13 -12.02 18.76 11.59
N HIS A 14 -13.09 19.54 11.56
CA HIS A 14 -13.42 20.35 10.39
C HIS A 14 -12.24 21.27 10.06
N ASN A 15 -11.60 21.04 8.92
CA ASN A 15 -10.70 22.02 8.33
C ASN A 15 -11.49 22.81 7.28
N ASN A 16 -11.34 24.14 7.28
CA ASN A 16 -11.94 25.00 6.27
C ASN A 16 -11.31 24.81 4.87
N THR A 17 -10.57 23.71 4.67
CA THR A 17 -9.81 23.40 3.45
C THR A 17 -10.67 22.67 2.43
N TYR A 18 -11.67 21.90 2.86
CA TYR A 18 -12.52 21.12 1.96
C TYR A 18 -13.96 21.63 1.96
N SER A 19 -14.56 21.68 0.78
CA SER A 19 -15.99 21.89 0.61
C SER A 19 -16.80 20.68 1.13
N ALA A 20 -18.08 20.90 1.44
CA ALA A 20 -19.02 19.84 1.79
C ALA A 20 -19.03 18.68 0.78
N ILE A 21 -19.03 18.99 -0.52
CA ILE A 21 -19.03 18.00 -1.60
C ILE A 21 -17.74 17.16 -1.56
N GLU A 22 -16.58 17.79 -1.31
CA GLU A 22 -15.33 17.06 -1.17
C GLU A 22 -15.35 16.13 0.04
N ILE A 23 -15.86 16.59 1.19
CA ILE A 23 -16.01 15.76 2.39
C ILE A 23 -16.89 14.54 2.10
N GLU A 24 -18.03 14.72 1.44
CA GLU A 24 -18.92 13.61 1.06
C GLU A 24 -18.24 12.59 0.14
N ASN A 25 -17.53 13.06 -0.88
CA ASN A 25 -16.80 12.19 -1.79
C ASN A 25 -15.71 11.41 -1.07
N LYS A 26 -15.01 12.04 -0.13
CA LYS A 26 -14.00 11.37 0.71
C LYS A 26 -14.61 10.29 1.60
N ILE A 27 -15.75 10.55 2.23
CA ILE A 27 -16.47 9.56 3.07
C ILE A 27 -16.94 8.37 2.22
N LYS A 28 -17.53 8.63 1.05
CA LYS A 28 -17.97 7.58 0.11
C LYS A 28 -16.81 6.70 -0.31
N GLN A 29 -15.70 7.31 -0.74
CA GLN A 29 -14.50 6.57 -1.14
C GLN A 29 -13.94 5.76 0.03
N LEU A 30 -13.87 6.35 1.23
CA LEU A 30 -13.39 5.65 2.41
C LEU A 30 -14.24 4.42 2.74
N ALA A 31 -15.56 4.48 2.65
CA ALA A 31 -16.40 3.31 2.93
C ALA A 31 -16.22 2.18 1.90
N ILE A 32 -15.99 2.52 0.64
CA ILE A 32 -15.63 1.54 -0.41
C ILE A 32 -14.29 0.90 -0.05
N ASP A 33 -13.26 1.72 0.19
CA ASP A 33 -11.91 1.25 0.50
C ASP A 33 -11.89 0.44 1.80
N PHE A 34 -12.66 0.84 2.80
CA PHE A 34 -12.75 0.14 4.08
C PHE A 34 -13.46 -1.21 3.96
N THR A 35 -14.31 -1.40 2.95
CA THR A 35 -14.85 -2.74 2.65
C THR A 35 -13.74 -3.67 2.21
N TYR A 36 -12.85 -3.21 1.32
CA TYR A 36 -11.68 -3.98 0.89
C TYR A 36 -10.66 -4.20 2.02
N ILE A 37 -10.33 -3.16 2.79
CA ILE A 37 -9.44 -3.30 3.97
C ILE A 37 -9.99 -4.34 4.95
N ASN A 38 -11.32 -4.39 5.12
CA ASN A 38 -11.98 -5.32 6.01
C ASN A 38 -12.01 -6.77 5.49
N GLU A 39 -11.77 -7.03 4.20
CA GLU A 39 -11.47 -8.40 3.72
C GLU A 39 -10.19 -8.97 4.38
N HIS A 40 -9.36 -8.08 4.96
CA HIS A 40 -8.18 -8.38 5.73
C HIS A 40 -8.33 -7.98 7.23
N ALA A 41 -9.52 -8.11 7.80
CA ALA A 41 -9.81 -7.73 9.20
C ALA A 41 -9.04 -8.56 10.26
N ASP A 42 -8.53 -9.73 9.88
CA ASP A 42 -7.58 -10.49 10.71
C ASP A 42 -6.29 -9.69 10.93
N ARG A 43 -5.87 -8.90 9.94
CA ARG A 43 -4.65 -8.09 9.93
C ARG A 43 -4.85 -6.62 10.26
N ASN A 44 -6.08 -6.12 10.30
CA ASN A 44 -6.38 -4.71 10.57
C ASN A 44 -7.38 -4.62 11.73
N LYS A 45 -6.97 -3.97 12.82
CA LYS A 45 -7.81 -3.70 13.99
C LYS A 45 -8.12 -2.22 14.01
N LEU A 46 -9.40 -1.88 14.00
CA LEU A 46 -9.86 -0.49 14.09
C LEU A 46 -10.29 -0.19 15.52
N TYR A 47 -9.82 0.95 16.05
CA TYR A 47 -10.18 1.44 17.37
C TYR A 47 -10.65 2.89 17.31
N VAL A 48 -11.58 3.23 18.19
CA VAL A 48 -12.11 4.58 18.35
C VAL A 48 -12.46 4.83 19.82
N ASN A 49 -12.35 6.08 20.25
CA ASN A 49 -12.95 6.54 21.50
C ASN A 49 -14.22 7.32 21.18
N TYR A 50 -15.39 6.69 21.39
CA TYR A 50 -16.66 7.32 21.05
C TYR A 50 -16.96 8.57 21.88
N ASP A 51 -16.57 8.59 23.15
CA ASP A 51 -16.83 9.72 24.06
C ASP A 51 -16.14 11.00 23.56
N LEU A 52 -14.92 10.86 23.02
CA LEU A 52 -14.17 11.99 22.48
C LEU A 52 -14.59 12.37 21.07
N ILE A 53 -14.92 11.39 20.22
CA ILE A 53 -15.20 11.67 18.81
C ILE A 53 -16.60 12.22 18.58
N TYR A 54 -17.58 11.84 19.42
CA TYR A 54 -18.97 12.22 19.26
C TYR A 54 -19.21 13.71 19.36
N VAL A 55 -18.36 14.43 20.10
CA VAL A 55 -18.47 15.89 20.28
C VAL A 55 -17.72 16.69 19.21
N VAL A 56 -17.10 16.04 18.23
CA VAL A 56 -16.34 16.70 17.16
C VAL A 56 -17.27 17.18 16.07
N SER A 57 -17.16 18.46 15.68
CA SER A 57 -17.82 18.96 14.48
C SER A 57 -17.13 18.44 13.23
N PHE A 58 -17.88 17.79 12.35
CA PHE A 58 -17.36 17.11 11.16
C PHE A 58 -17.89 17.70 9.86
N TYR A 59 -19.21 17.89 9.76
CA TYR A 59 -19.86 18.35 8.54
C TYR A 59 -20.65 19.63 8.82
N GLY A 60 -20.07 20.78 8.49
CA GLY A 60 -20.63 22.08 8.85
C GLY A 60 -20.68 22.23 10.38
N ASP A 61 -21.90 22.35 10.92
CA ASP A 61 -22.14 22.44 12.37
C ASP A 61 -22.59 21.10 12.99
N PHE A 62 -22.67 20.02 12.19
CA PHE A 62 -23.07 18.71 12.69
C PHE A 62 -21.91 17.99 13.36
N LEU A 63 -22.20 17.47 14.55
CA LEU A 63 -21.30 16.64 15.32
C LEU A 63 -21.27 15.21 14.76
N VAL A 64 -20.22 14.45 15.06
CA VAL A 64 -20.18 13.03 14.72
C VAL A 64 -21.34 12.26 15.37
N SER A 65 -21.77 12.63 16.58
CA SER A 65 -22.95 11.99 17.22
C SER A 65 -24.26 12.22 16.45
N ASP A 66 -24.43 13.36 15.77
CA ASP A 66 -25.64 13.64 14.99
C ASP A 66 -25.84 12.57 13.90
N PHE A 67 -24.76 12.01 13.35
CA PHE A 67 -24.83 10.93 12.34
C PHE A 67 -25.44 9.65 12.89
N PHE A 68 -25.40 9.41 14.21
CA PHE A 68 -26.02 8.27 14.88
C PHE A 68 -27.41 8.59 15.39
N GLU A 69 -27.54 9.70 16.13
CA GLU A 69 -28.77 10.04 16.86
C GLU A 69 -29.85 10.60 15.94
N ARG A 70 -29.44 11.27 14.86
CA ARG A 70 -30.32 12.03 13.95
C ARG A 70 -30.11 11.63 12.50
N ALA A 71 -29.69 10.39 12.27
CA ALA A 71 -29.37 9.86 10.95
C ALA A 71 -30.47 10.11 9.91
N ASP A 72 -31.75 9.93 10.27
CA ASP A 72 -32.87 10.10 9.34
C ASP A 72 -33.19 11.56 9.00
N GLU A 73 -32.82 12.50 9.87
CA GLU A 73 -32.88 13.93 9.57
C GLU A 73 -31.72 14.32 8.65
N LEU A 74 -30.51 13.85 8.95
CA LEU A 74 -29.32 14.15 8.17
C LEU A 74 -29.42 13.60 6.74
N LYS A 75 -30.01 12.42 6.52
CA LYS A 75 -30.23 11.87 5.17
C LYS A 75 -31.13 12.74 4.27
N LYS A 76 -31.80 13.77 4.81
CA LYS A 76 -32.56 14.76 4.03
C LYS A 76 -31.70 15.93 3.53
N ILE A 77 -30.52 16.12 4.12
CA ILE A 77 -29.62 17.26 3.91
C ILE A 77 -28.31 16.80 3.29
N ILE A 78 -27.79 15.67 3.78
CA ILE A 78 -26.57 14.99 3.34
C ILE A 78 -27.01 13.76 2.54
N ASP A 79 -26.24 13.44 1.51
CA ASP A 79 -26.44 12.21 0.74
C ASP A 79 -26.53 10.98 1.65
N ARG A 80 -27.58 10.18 1.43
CA ARG A 80 -27.92 9.02 2.27
C ARG A 80 -26.78 8.01 2.36
N ASP A 81 -26.06 7.81 1.27
CA ASP A 81 -25.00 6.81 1.19
C ASP A 81 -23.76 7.29 1.96
N VAL A 82 -23.52 8.61 2.07
CA VAL A 82 -22.50 9.21 2.96
C VAL A 82 -22.79 8.91 4.43
N VAL A 83 -24.03 9.15 4.88
CA VAL A 83 -24.44 8.91 6.26
C VAL A 83 -24.26 7.42 6.61
N ASN A 84 -24.73 6.53 5.74
CA ASN A 84 -24.59 5.09 5.94
C ASN A 84 -23.13 4.63 5.89
N ALA A 85 -22.31 5.22 5.03
CA ALA A 85 -20.87 4.95 4.92
C ALA A 85 -20.13 5.28 6.23
N LEU A 86 -20.37 6.46 6.80
CA LEU A 86 -19.75 6.87 8.06
C LEU A 86 -20.20 5.97 9.22
N LEU A 87 -21.50 5.69 9.32
CA LEU A 87 -22.05 4.79 10.33
C LEU A 87 -21.43 3.39 10.23
N GLY A 88 -21.34 2.85 9.02
CA GLY A 88 -20.76 1.53 8.78
C GLY A 88 -19.27 1.45 9.12
N LEU A 89 -18.50 2.52 8.85
CA LEU A 89 -17.10 2.61 9.26
C LEU A 89 -16.96 2.56 10.78
N LEU A 90 -17.68 3.45 11.48
CA LEU A 90 -17.57 3.57 12.92
C LEU A 90 -18.09 2.33 13.63
N GLN A 91 -19.22 1.75 13.22
CA GLN A 91 -19.75 0.51 13.81
C GLN A 91 -18.79 -0.69 13.77
N ARG A 92 -17.79 -0.69 12.86
CA ARG A 92 -16.75 -1.73 12.80
C ARG A 92 -15.58 -1.48 13.75
N ALA A 93 -15.46 -0.27 14.28
CA ALA A 93 -14.41 0.11 15.23
C ALA A 93 -14.71 -0.43 16.63
N ASN A 94 -13.67 -0.90 17.30
CA ASN A 94 -13.75 -1.31 18.70
C ASN A 94 -13.63 -0.08 19.60
N ASN A 95 -14.59 0.11 20.49
CA ASN A 95 -14.55 1.21 21.45
C ASN A 95 -13.42 1.01 22.47
N ARG A 96 -12.65 2.06 22.72
CA ARG A 96 -11.54 2.14 23.66
C ARG A 96 -11.46 3.54 24.25
N ASN A 97 -10.82 3.66 25.42
CA ASN A 97 -10.81 4.92 26.18
C ASN A 97 -9.48 5.69 26.06
N PHE A 98 -8.73 5.51 24.97
CA PHE A 98 -7.53 6.30 24.74
C PHE A 98 -7.86 7.75 24.36
N THR A 99 -6.99 8.67 24.72
CA THR A 99 -7.00 10.06 24.27
C THR A 99 -6.20 10.20 22.98
N SER A 100 -6.38 11.31 22.26
CA SER A 100 -5.54 11.65 21.11
C SER A 100 -4.06 11.73 21.47
N GLU A 101 -3.77 12.29 22.65
CA GLU A 101 -2.40 12.42 23.15
C GLU A 101 -1.74 11.07 23.38
N GLU A 102 -2.42 10.14 24.06
CA GLU A 102 -1.92 8.77 24.27
C GLU A 102 -1.70 8.05 22.93
N VAL A 103 -2.63 8.19 21.97
CA VAL A 103 -2.44 7.59 20.64
C VAL A 103 -1.18 8.15 19.99
N ILE A 104 -1.05 9.47 19.92
CA ILE A 104 0.03 10.14 19.18
C ILE A 104 1.40 9.96 19.84
N GLN A 105 1.48 10.11 21.17
CA GLN A 105 2.74 10.12 21.91
C GLN A 105 3.17 8.73 22.35
N ASP A 106 2.23 7.85 22.72
CA ASP A 106 2.56 6.56 23.33
C ASP A 106 2.38 5.41 22.35
N LEU A 107 1.29 5.37 21.58
CA LEU A 107 0.98 4.20 20.73
C LEU A 107 1.63 4.27 19.35
N LEU A 108 1.53 5.42 18.67
CA LEU A 108 2.09 5.57 17.33
C LEU A 108 3.58 5.29 17.26
N PRO A 109 4.44 5.59 18.26
CA PRO A 109 5.85 5.22 18.17
C PRO A 109 6.15 3.73 18.37
N LEU A 110 5.20 2.93 18.87
CA LEU A 110 5.45 1.54 19.32
C LEU A 110 5.29 0.51 18.20
N HIS A 111 6.23 0.47 17.25
CA HIS A 111 6.20 -0.51 16.16
C HIS A 111 7.18 -1.68 16.35
N ASP A 112 6.78 -2.86 15.90
CA ASP A 112 7.65 -4.03 15.83
C ASP A 112 7.32 -4.96 14.64
N HIS A 113 7.92 -6.16 14.61
CA HIS A 113 7.69 -7.16 13.56
C HIS A 113 6.28 -7.75 13.52
N ASN A 114 5.52 -7.61 14.60
CA ASN A 114 4.20 -8.16 14.77
C ASN A 114 3.11 -7.11 14.61
N THR A 115 3.36 -5.87 15.02
CA THR A 115 2.36 -4.81 15.11
C THR A 115 2.88 -3.47 14.61
N CYS A 116 2.06 -2.77 13.83
CA CYS A 116 2.24 -1.36 13.51
C CYS A 116 0.99 -0.56 13.87
N HIS A 117 1.19 0.74 14.15
CA HIS A 117 0.16 1.64 14.67
C HIS A 117 -0.03 2.80 13.69
N GLY A 118 -1.28 3.18 13.42
CA GLY A 118 -1.54 4.28 12.49
C GLY A 118 -2.84 5.01 12.79
N VAL A 119 -2.92 6.29 12.43
CA VAL A 119 -4.16 7.06 12.52
C VAL A 119 -4.83 7.10 11.16
N ILE A 120 -6.12 6.80 11.09
CA ILE A 120 -6.93 7.09 9.90
C ILE A 120 -7.36 8.55 9.97
N ALA A 121 -6.99 9.35 8.99
CA ALA A 121 -7.28 10.79 8.99
C ALA A 121 -7.88 11.25 7.65
N PHE A 122 -8.93 12.09 7.70
CA PHE A 122 -9.53 12.69 6.49
C PHE A 122 -8.67 13.81 5.89
N HIS A 123 -7.69 14.26 6.67
CA HIS A 123 -6.75 15.30 6.33
C HIS A 123 -5.44 15.08 7.10
N ARG A 124 -4.41 15.84 6.75
CA ARG A 124 -3.13 15.76 7.46
C ARG A 124 -3.32 16.26 8.90
N ILE A 125 -2.88 15.47 9.87
CA ILE A 125 -2.87 15.86 11.28
C ILE A 125 -1.48 16.41 11.61
N ASP A 126 -1.42 17.64 12.09
CA ASP A 126 -0.17 18.28 12.49
C ASP A 126 0.43 17.56 13.70
N GLY A 127 1.76 17.42 13.71
CA GLY A 127 2.48 16.72 14.78
C GLY A 127 2.49 15.19 14.66
N VAL A 128 1.74 14.60 13.73
CA VAL A 128 1.81 13.16 13.42
C VAL A 128 2.76 12.93 12.24
N ALA A 129 3.63 11.92 12.35
CA ALA A 129 4.55 11.53 11.27
C ALA A 129 3.77 11.10 10.01
N GLU A 130 4.32 11.33 8.82
CA GLU A 130 3.62 11.04 7.56
C GLU A 130 3.37 9.53 7.38
N GLU A 131 4.34 8.71 7.78
CA GLU A 131 4.24 7.25 7.76
C GLU A 131 3.23 6.67 8.75
N SER A 132 2.88 7.40 9.80
CA SER A 132 1.97 6.95 10.87
C SER A 132 0.54 7.46 10.68
N GLN A 133 0.28 8.25 9.64
CA GLN A 133 -1.05 8.71 9.29
C GLN A 133 -1.50 8.13 7.94
N LEU A 134 -2.57 7.37 7.97
CA LEU A 134 -3.31 6.94 6.79
C LEU A 134 -4.20 8.10 6.37
N ILE A 135 -3.67 8.96 5.51
CA ILE A 135 -4.50 9.93 4.80
C ILE A 135 -5.48 9.12 3.96
N TYR A 136 -6.77 9.29 4.26
CA TYR A 136 -7.88 8.46 3.79
C TYR A 136 -7.72 7.98 2.33
N GLY A 137 -8.09 6.72 2.12
CA GLY A 137 -8.11 6.09 0.81
C GLY A 137 -7.23 4.83 0.74
N ILE A 138 -7.51 3.99 -0.25
CA ILE A 138 -6.79 2.73 -0.44
C ILE A 138 -5.27 2.93 -0.63
N GLU A 139 -4.89 4.00 -1.32
CA GLU A 139 -3.49 4.36 -1.53
C GLU A 139 -2.77 4.73 -0.23
N GLY A 140 -3.46 5.42 0.70
CA GLY A 140 -2.92 5.73 2.02
C GLY A 140 -2.67 4.47 2.83
N TRP A 141 -3.60 3.50 2.76
CA TRP A 141 -3.43 2.20 3.39
C TRP A 141 -2.26 1.40 2.78
N TYR A 142 -2.15 1.35 1.45
CA TYR A 142 -1.00 0.71 0.80
C TYR A 142 0.33 1.35 1.21
N LYS A 143 0.43 2.68 1.21
CA LYS A 143 1.65 3.40 1.61
C LYS A 143 2.05 3.07 3.05
N PHE A 144 1.09 3.16 3.98
CA PHE A 144 1.29 2.81 5.39
C PHE A 144 1.80 1.38 5.54
N ARG A 145 1.11 0.42 4.93
CA ARG A 145 1.46 -1.01 5.05
C ARG A 145 2.81 -1.32 4.41
N ARG A 146 3.11 -0.75 3.25
CA ARG A 146 4.41 -0.89 2.57
C ARG A 146 5.55 -0.32 3.41
N TYR A 147 5.37 0.85 4.04
CA TYR A 147 6.38 1.46 4.91
C TYR A 147 6.75 0.52 6.05
N PHE A 148 5.77 0.04 6.83
CA PHE A 148 6.05 -0.85 7.95
C PHE A 148 6.56 -2.22 7.52
N LEU A 149 6.11 -2.73 6.37
CA LEU A 149 6.63 -3.98 5.81
C LEU A 149 8.11 -3.86 5.41
N ALA A 150 8.55 -2.68 4.98
CA ALA A 150 9.94 -2.38 4.68
C ALA A 150 10.81 -2.24 5.95
N GLN A 151 10.26 -1.67 7.04
CA GLN A 151 11.00 -1.53 8.29
C GLN A 151 11.10 -2.86 9.05
N TYR A 152 10.02 -3.65 9.04
CA TYR A 152 9.90 -4.87 9.82
C TYR A 152 9.53 -6.07 8.95
N PRO A 153 10.42 -6.47 8.01
CA PRO A 153 10.18 -7.64 7.19
C PRO A 153 10.07 -8.89 8.08
N ASN A 154 9.25 -9.85 7.64
CA ASN A 154 9.06 -11.14 8.30
C ASN A 154 8.99 -12.27 7.27
N GLN A 155 8.78 -13.51 7.73
CA GLN A 155 8.70 -14.68 6.85
C GLN A 155 7.55 -14.61 5.82
N ASP A 156 6.50 -13.84 6.10
CA ASP A 156 5.32 -13.69 5.24
C ASP A 156 5.47 -12.50 4.27
N PHE A 157 6.68 -11.94 4.14
CA PHE A 157 6.93 -10.69 3.40
C PHE A 157 6.30 -10.65 2.00
N ILE A 158 6.48 -11.70 1.18
CA ILE A 158 5.90 -11.73 -0.18
C ILE A 158 4.38 -11.94 -0.16
N SER A 159 3.85 -12.67 0.82
CA SER A 159 2.40 -12.79 1.02
C SER A 159 1.79 -11.43 1.35
N GLU A 160 2.41 -10.67 2.26
CA GLU A 160 2.02 -9.29 2.57
C GLU A 160 2.18 -8.38 1.34
N CYS A 161 3.30 -8.47 0.60
CA CYS A 161 3.49 -7.74 -0.65
C CYS A 161 2.37 -7.99 -1.67
N SER A 162 1.87 -9.23 -1.77
CA SER A 162 0.82 -9.58 -2.73
C SER A 162 -0.51 -8.87 -2.45
N ILE A 163 -0.74 -8.42 -1.20
CA ILE A 163 -1.91 -7.61 -0.82
C ILE A 163 -1.64 -6.14 -1.15
N TYR A 164 -0.46 -5.64 -0.78
CA TYR A 164 -0.17 -4.21 -0.85
C TYR A 164 0.39 -3.73 -2.19
N PHE A 165 0.74 -4.64 -3.10
CA PHE A 165 1.12 -4.34 -4.48
C PHE A 165 0.13 -5.00 -5.45
N PRO A 166 -1.11 -4.47 -5.56
CA PRO A 166 -2.21 -5.13 -6.26
C PRO A 166 -1.96 -5.36 -7.75
N ASN A 167 -1.03 -4.61 -8.36
CA ASN A 167 -0.68 -4.67 -9.77
C ASN A 167 0.46 -5.66 -10.07
N LEU A 168 0.98 -6.34 -9.05
CA LEU A 168 2.06 -7.32 -9.16
C LEU A 168 1.53 -8.74 -8.90
N TYR A 169 2.15 -9.71 -9.57
CA TYR A 169 1.89 -11.13 -9.35
C TYR A 169 3.21 -11.87 -9.13
N PHE A 170 3.40 -12.41 -7.91
CA PHE A 170 4.66 -13.00 -7.49
C PHE A 170 4.71 -14.49 -7.80
N HIS A 171 5.75 -14.93 -8.51
CA HIS A 171 6.01 -16.35 -8.69
C HIS A 171 6.34 -17.01 -7.34
N PRO A 172 5.84 -18.23 -7.03
CA PRO A 172 6.05 -18.88 -5.72
C PRO A 172 7.50 -18.98 -5.26
N ARG A 173 8.43 -19.13 -6.21
CA ARG A 173 9.88 -19.16 -5.97
C ARG A 173 10.41 -17.93 -5.22
N VAL A 174 9.79 -16.76 -5.41
CA VAL A 174 10.28 -15.50 -4.85
C VAL A 174 10.37 -15.58 -3.32
N ASN A 175 9.45 -16.29 -2.66
CA ASN A 175 9.49 -16.55 -1.21
C ASN A 175 10.83 -17.14 -0.77
N ASN A 176 11.42 -18.04 -1.57
CA ASN A 176 12.64 -18.72 -1.20
C ASN A 176 13.89 -17.89 -1.53
N THR A 177 13.84 -17.07 -2.57
CA THR A 177 15.02 -16.34 -3.06
C THR A 177 15.21 -15.01 -2.36
N VAL A 178 14.12 -14.36 -1.95
CA VAL A 178 14.17 -13.05 -1.30
C VAL A 178 14.76 -13.12 0.11
N VAL A 179 14.53 -14.22 0.83
CA VAL A 179 14.96 -14.41 2.23
C VAL A 179 16.45 -14.17 2.42
N ALA A 180 17.28 -14.53 1.43
CA ALA A 180 18.73 -14.37 1.50
C ALA A 180 19.21 -12.91 1.50
N ILE A 181 18.38 -11.97 1.05
CA ILE A 181 18.74 -10.55 0.96
C ILE A 181 17.83 -9.65 1.78
N LEU A 182 16.67 -10.17 2.21
CA LEU A 182 15.61 -9.40 2.86
C LEU A 182 16.06 -8.59 4.08
N PRO A 183 16.92 -9.11 4.99
CA PRO A 183 17.36 -8.35 6.17
C PRO A 183 18.04 -7.02 5.83
N ASP A 184 18.75 -6.96 4.70
CA ASP A 184 19.56 -5.80 4.31
C ASP A 184 18.95 -5.01 3.14
N PHE A 185 17.84 -5.47 2.55
CA PHE A 185 17.28 -4.90 1.32
C PHE A 185 15.76 -4.69 1.35
N ALA A 186 15.07 -4.90 2.48
CA ALA A 186 13.61 -4.78 2.56
C ALA A 186 13.07 -3.42 2.07
N LYS A 187 13.70 -2.29 2.45
CA LYS A 187 13.30 -0.94 2.02
C LYS A 187 13.54 -0.77 0.52
N SER A 188 14.72 -1.17 0.05
CA SER A 188 15.05 -1.13 -1.37
C SER A 188 14.09 -2.00 -2.20
N ILE A 189 13.73 -3.20 -1.74
CA ILE A 189 12.78 -4.09 -2.41
C ILE A 189 11.39 -3.44 -2.48
N VAL A 190 10.84 -3.00 -1.34
CA VAL A 190 9.52 -2.35 -1.28
C VAL A 190 9.46 -1.12 -2.18
N LYS A 191 10.51 -0.29 -2.17
CA LYS A 191 10.64 0.90 -3.04
C LYS A 191 10.55 0.51 -4.51
N HIS A 192 11.34 -0.46 -4.95
CA HIS A 192 11.36 -0.91 -6.34
C HIS A 192 10.07 -1.61 -6.78
N LEU A 193 9.44 -2.38 -5.89
CA LEU A 193 8.10 -2.94 -6.14
C LEU A 193 7.05 -1.84 -6.25
N GLY A 194 7.15 -0.76 -5.47
CA GLY A 194 6.32 0.44 -5.60
C GLY A 194 6.44 1.08 -6.98
N TYR A 195 7.67 1.22 -7.50
CA TYR A 195 7.89 1.71 -8.85
C TYR A 195 7.22 0.84 -9.93
N LEU A 196 7.30 -0.48 -9.80
CA LEU A 196 6.60 -1.37 -10.72
C LEU A 196 5.08 -1.23 -10.58
N ASN A 197 4.56 -1.23 -9.36
CA ASN A 197 3.13 -1.23 -9.07
C ASN A 197 2.43 0.09 -9.42
N ASP A 198 3.03 1.20 -9.01
CA ASP A 198 2.39 2.53 -9.01
C ASP A 198 2.75 3.35 -10.24
N VAL A 199 3.90 3.07 -10.88
CA VAL A 199 4.41 3.85 -12.02
C VAL A 199 4.40 2.98 -13.28
N PHE A 200 5.24 1.93 -13.33
CA PHE A 200 5.41 1.11 -14.53
C PHE A 200 4.11 0.49 -15.04
N PHE A 201 3.26 -0.02 -14.14
CA PHE A 201 2.01 -0.66 -14.49
C PHE A 201 1.11 0.18 -15.41
N TYR A 202 1.03 1.49 -15.14
CA TYR A 202 0.17 2.40 -15.91
C TYR A 202 0.83 2.83 -17.22
N TYR A 203 2.12 3.13 -17.21
CA TYR A 203 2.75 3.71 -18.39
C TYR A 203 3.35 2.67 -19.34
N ARG A 204 3.51 1.39 -18.97
CA ARG A 204 3.99 0.33 -19.88
C ARG A 204 3.16 0.20 -21.16
N GLN A 205 1.90 0.67 -21.14
CA GLN A 205 0.99 0.73 -22.28
C GLN A 205 1.28 1.87 -23.26
N ARG A 206 2.14 2.84 -22.89
CA ARG A 206 2.57 3.91 -23.79
C ARG A 206 3.38 3.33 -24.95
N ARG A 207 3.33 4.00 -26.09
CA ARG A 207 4.17 3.65 -27.24
C ARG A 207 5.59 4.17 -27.00
N PHE A 208 6.54 3.26 -27.07
CA PHE A 208 7.97 3.54 -27.04
C PHE A 208 8.59 3.09 -28.36
N GLU A 209 9.62 3.79 -28.82
CA GLU A 209 10.32 3.43 -30.06
C GLU A 209 11.00 2.06 -29.94
N ASN A 210 11.49 1.71 -28.76
CA ASN A 210 12.08 0.39 -28.44
C ASN A 210 12.08 0.14 -26.91
N GLU A 211 12.45 -1.07 -26.51
CA GLU A 211 12.55 -1.46 -25.09
C GLU A 211 13.59 -0.63 -24.31
N SER A 212 14.74 -0.32 -24.93
CA SER A 212 15.79 0.46 -24.25
C SER A 212 15.25 1.82 -23.79
N ILE A 213 14.50 2.53 -24.64
CA ILE A 213 13.89 3.82 -24.27
C ILE A 213 12.85 3.61 -23.17
N LYS A 214 12.02 2.56 -23.24
CA LYS A 214 11.02 2.25 -22.20
C LYS A 214 11.65 2.11 -20.81
N TYR A 215 12.75 1.36 -20.70
CA TYR A 215 13.43 1.11 -19.42
C TYR A 215 14.32 2.28 -18.98
N GLN A 216 14.84 3.08 -19.90
CA GLN A 216 15.46 4.37 -19.56
C GLN A 216 14.44 5.35 -18.99
N THR A 217 13.23 5.41 -19.56
CA THR A 217 12.13 6.19 -19.00
C THR A 217 11.78 5.70 -17.60
N LEU A 218 11.73 4.37 -17.34
CA LEU A 218 11.54 3.84 -15.99
C LEU A 218 12.58 4.36 -15.00
N THR A 219 13.85 4.31 -15.42
CA THR A 219 14.98 4.77 -14.62
C THR A 219 14.83 6.24 -14.26
N SER A 220 14.47 7.07 -15.23
CA SER A 220 14.30 8.51 -15.05
C SER A 220 13.10 8.87 -14.19
N GLU A 221 11.92 8.30 -14.48
CA GLU A 221 10.66 8.60 -13.79
C GLU A 221 10.68 8.14 -12.33
N CYS A 222 11.36 7.03 -12.06
CA CYS A 222 11.47 6.49 -10.71
C CYS A 222 12.75 6.90 -9.97
N ASN A 223 13.62 7.70 -10.60
CA ASN A 223 14.93 8.10 -10.07
C ASN A 223 15.72 6.90 -9.51
N LEU A 224 15.80 5.82 -10.30
CA LEU A 224 16.50 4.61 -9.90
C LEU A 224 18.01 4.87 -9.75
N GLU A 225 18.61 4.28 -8.73
CA GLU A 225 20.05 4.39 -8.48
C GLU A 225 20.86 3.78 -9.63
N GLU A 226 20.30 2.76 -10.28
CA GLU A 226 20.87 2.16 -11.47
C GLU A 226 19.85 1.96 -12.59
N PRO A 227 20.30 1.96 -13.86
CA PRO A 227 19.42 1.75 -14.99
C PRO A 227 18.66 0.43 -14.90
N ALA A 228 17.33 0.51 -15.01
CA ALA A 228 16.51 -0.63 -15.38
C ALA A 228 16.97 -1.13 -16.75
N ALA A 229 17.05 -2.44 -16.91
CA ALA A 229 17.58 -3.04 -18.13
C ALA A 229 16.71 -4.16 -18.64
N SER A 230 16.49 -4.13 -19.95
CA SER A 230 16.26 -5.30 -20.80
C SER A 230 17.49 -5.40 -21.71
N LYS A 231 17.97 -6.60 -22.02
CA LYS A 231 18.95 -6.77 -23.11
C LYS A 231 18.25 -7.08 -24.44
N ASP A 232 18.77 -6.46 -25.50
CA ASP A 232 18.57 -6.97 -26.84
C ASP A 232 19.39 -8.26 -27.02
N LYS A 233 18.68 -9.40 -27.21
CA LYS A 233 19.06 -10.62 -27.98
C LYS A 233 18.54 -11.94 -27.35
N ASN A 234 17.37 -12.36 -27.81
CA ASN A 234 17.02 -13.67 -28.41
C ASN A 234 17.59 -15.00 -27.90
N SER A 235 18.10 -15.10 -26.69
CA SER A 235 18.12 -16.40 -26.00
C SER A 235 17.37 -16.24 -24.69
N ALA A 236 16.12 -16.70 -24.67
CA ALA A 236 15.41 -16.96 -23.43
C ALA A 236 16.29 -17.90 -22.61
N LYS A 237 17.07 -17.33 -21.69
CA LYS A 237 17.90 -18.13 -20.81
C LYS A 237 16.93 -18.91 -19.94
N ARG A 238 17.03 -20.23 -19.93
CA ARG A 238 16.17 -21.10 -19.11
C ARG A 238 16.09 -20.64 -17.64
N GLN A 239 17.15 -20.02 -17.12
CA GLN A 239 17.20 -19.49 -15.76
C GLN A 239 16.29 -18.26 -15.51
N LEU A 240 15.85 -17.57 -16.56
CA LEU A 240 14.95 -16.42 -16.52
C LEU A 240 13.53 -16.78 -16.96
N THR A 241 13.27 -18.06 -17.22
CA THR A 241 11.94 -18.57 -17.56
C THR A 241 11.31 -19.18 -16.33
N PHE A 242 10.10 -18.74 -16.01
CA PHE A 242 9.35 -19.12 -14.82
C PHE A 242 7.97 -19.60 -15.24
N THR A 243 7.46 -20.64 -14.58
CA THR A 243 6.16 -21.23 -14.90
C THR A 243 5.08 -20.59 -14.04
N PHE A 244 4.16 -19.86 -14.67
CA PHE A 244 3.01 -19.24 -14.02
C PHE A 244 1.73 -19.99 -14.38
N GLN A 245 0.67 -19.82 -13.59
CA GLN A 245 -0.66 -20.31 -13.94
C GLN A 245 -1.46 -19.21 -14.65
N ASN A 246 -2.10 -19.57 -15.76
CA ASN A 246 -3.03 -18.69 -16.45
C ASN A 246 -4.42 -18.67 -15.76
N ASN A 247 -5.34 -17.86 -16.28
CA ASN A 247 -6.70 -17.71 -15.74
C ASN A 247 -7.54 -19.01 -15.80
N ARG A 248 -7.06 -20.05 -16.49
CA ARG A 248 -7.67 -21.39 -16.58
C ARG A 248 -6.97 -22.42 -15.69
N GLY A 249 -5.92 -22.02 -14.95
CA GLY A 249 -5.10 -22.91 -14.14
C GLY A 249 -4.04 -23.69 -14.93
N GLU A 250 -3.82 -23.37 -16.20
CA GLU A 250 -2.81 -24.03 -17.04
C GLU A 250 -1.44 -23.37 -16.84
N ASN A 251 -0.38 -24.19 -16.83
CA ASN A 251 0.98 -23.72 -16.70
C ASN A 251 1.49 -23.08 -18.00
N ILE A 252 2.02 -21.85 -17.91
CA ILE A 252 2.63 -21.11 -19.00
C ILE A 252 4.04 -20.69 -18.58
N ASP A 253 5.02 -21.00 -19.42
CA ASP A 253 6.40 -20.55 -19.25
C ASP A 253 6.57 -19.12 -19.74
N VAL A 254 6.97 -18.23 -18.84
CA VAL A 254 7.15 -16.80 -19.10
C VAL A 254 8.58 -16.41 -18.83
N THR A 255 9.19 -15.66 -19.75
CA THR A 255 10.56 -15.15 -19.56
C THR A 255 10.52 -13.78 -18.89
N CYS A 256 10.93 -13.72 -17.62
CA CYS A 256 11.07 -12.47 -16.85
C CYS A 256 12.47 -11.89 -17.06
N TYR A 257 12.65 -11.19 -18.17
CA TYR A 257 13.95 -10.70 -18.61
C TYR A 257 14.30 -9.28 -18.12
N PRO A 258 13.37 -8.30 -18.20
CA PRO A 258 13.53 -7.01 -17.57
C PRO A 258 13.90 -7.15 -16.09
N HIS A 259 14.79 -6.27 -15.62
CA HIS A 259 15.14 -6.25 -14.22
C HIS A 259 15.44 -4.86 -13.67
N LEU A 260 15.17 -4.73 -12.38
CA LEU A 260 15.64 -3.63 -11.54
C LEU A 260 16.86 -4.09 -10.74
N ARG A 261 17.78 -3.17 -10.46
CA ARG A 261 19.03 -3.48 -9.76
C ARG A 261 18.97 -2.99 -8.32
N LEU A 262 19.35 -3.88 -7.40
CA LEU A 262 19.49 -3.60 -5.98
C LEU A 262 20.99 -3.66 -5.66
N SER A 263 21.66 -2.51 -5.72
CA SER A 263 23.12 -2.44 -5.66
C SER A 263 23.70 -1.86 -4.38
N GLN A 264 22.87 -1.27 -3.54
CA GLN A 264 23.23 -0.75 -2.23
C GLN A 264 22.29 -1.36 -1.19
N SER A 265 22.84 -1.75 -0.05
CA SER A 265 22.02 -2.23 1.06
C SER A 265 21.35 -1.06 1.77
N ASP A 266 20.31 -1.36 2.55
CA ASP A 266 19.58 -0.40 3.38
C ASP A 266 20.37 0.01 4.65
N ASN A 267 21.53 -0.61 4.89
CA ASN A 267 22.37 -0.37 6.06
C ASN A 267 23.22 0.90 5.88
N LEU A 268 23.05 1.85 6.79
CA LEU A 268 23.84 3.09 6.78
C LEU A 268 25.34 2.80 6.90
N GLY A 269 26.11 3.35 5.96
CA GLY A 269 27.57 3.20 5.93
C GLY A 269 28.08 1.97 5.17
N ASP A 270 27.20 1.10 4.67
CA ASP A 270 27.62 0.04 3.76
C ASP A 270 27.97 0.62 2.38
N SER A 271 29.25 0.56 2.01
CA SER A 271 29.75 1.01 0.72
C SER A 271 29.90 -0.13 -0.30
N LYS A 272 29.49 -1.35 0.04
CA LYS A 272 29.62 -2.50 -0.85
C LYS A 272 28.61 -2.40 -1.98
N HIS A 273 29.08 -2.73 -3.19
CA HIS A 273 28.23 -2.87 -4.36
C HIS A 273 27.71 -4.31 -4.48
N TYR A 274 26.38 -4.45 -4.58
CA TYR A 274 25.69 -5.73 -4.71
C TYR A 274 25.15 -5.93 -6.13
N GLN A 275 25.02 -7.20 -6.52
CA GLN A 275 24.47 -7.58 -7.82
C GLN A 275 23.08 -8.22 -7.68
N TYR A 276 22.28 -7.76 -6.71
CA TYR A 276 20.93 -8.26 -6.52
C TYR A 276 19.96 -7.63 -7.51
N ARG A 277 18.90 -8.37 -7.86
CA ARG A 277 17.99 -8.02 -8.95
C ARG A 277 16.55 -8.39 -8.61
N ILE A 278 15.62 -7.62 -9.17
CA ILE A 278 14.21 -7.96 -9.28
C ILE A 278 13.93 -8.23 -10.75
N TYR A 279 13.70 -9.49 -11.14
CA TYR A 279 13.35 -9.87 -12.50
C TYR A 279 11.84 -9.93 -12.66
N PHE A 280 11.34 -9.31 -13.73
CA PHE A 280 9.92 -9.22 -13.99
C PHE A 280 9.57 -9.38 -15.47
N HIS A 281 8.29 -9.59 -15.76
CA HIS A 281 7.70 -9.54 -17.09
C HIS A 281 6.60 -8.48 -17.10
N GLU A 282 6.42 -7.78 -18.22
CA GLU A 282 5.45 -6.68 -18.36
C GLU A 282 3.99 -7.10 -18.21
N GLY A 283 3.69 -8.38 -18.03
CA GLY A 283 2.34 -8.93 -17.88
C GLY A 283 1.78 -9.58 -19.14
N LEU A 284 0.98 -10.63 -18.95
CA LEU A 284 0.27 -11.34 -20.02
C LEU A 284 -1.23 -11.29 -19.73
N GLN A 285 -2.06 -11.08 -20.76
CA GLN A 285 -3.51 -10.89 -20.57
C GLN A 285 -4.16 -12.12 -19.93
N GLU A 286 -3.66 -13.30 -20.28
CA GLU A 286 -4.10 -14.59 -19.82
C GLU A 286 -3.60 -14.96 -18.41
N ILE A 287 -2.76 -14.13 -17.76
CA ILE A 287 -2.22 -14.39 -16.41
C ILE A 287 -2.61 -13.26 -15.48
N SER A 288 -3.43 -13.58 -14.47
CA SER A 288 -3.76 -12.69 -13.35
C SER A 288 -4.13 -11.28 -13.80
N GLU A 289 -5.00 -11.17 -14.81
CA GLU A 289 -5.53 -9.88 -15.30
C GLU A 289 -4.44 -8.88 -15.74
N HIS A 290 -3.41 -9.37 -16.44
CA HIS A 290 -2.33 -8.52 -16.99
C HIS A 290 -1.48 -7.83 -15.91
N LYS A 291 -1.41 -8.35 -14.68
CA LYS A 291 -0.45 -7.88 -13.66
C LYS A 291 1.01 -8.03 -14.12
N ILE A 292 1.90 -7.23 -13.55
CA ILE A 292 3.35 -7.39 -13.77
C ILE A 292 3.78 -8.67 -13.05
N LEU A 293 4.45 -9.57 -13.76
CA LEU A 293 4.81 -10.88 -13.22
C LEU A 293 6.22 -10.80 -12.63
N ILE A 294 6.38 -11.08 -11.35
CA ILE A 294 7.68 -11.07 -10.66
C ILE A 294 8.22 -12.51 -10.61
N GLY A 295 9.27 -12.78 -11.37
CA GLY A 295 9.86 -14.13 -11.47
C GLY A 295 10.86 -14.42 -10.36
N HIS A 296 11.67 -13.43 -9.98
CA HIS A 296 12.75 -13.60 -9.01
C HIS A 296 13.12 -12.29 -8.31
N ILE A 297 13.42 -12.39 -7.02
CA ILE A 297 14.06 -11.32 -6.23
C ILE A 297 15.23 -11.96 -5.48
N GLY A 298 16.45 -11.46 -5.67
CA GLY A 298 17.64 -12.01 -5.02
C GLY A 298 18.90 -11.86 -5.85
N VAL A 299 19.79 -12.84 -5.75
CA VAL A 299 21.05 -12.90 -6.52
C VAL A 299 20.79 -12.88 -8.03
N HIS A 300 21.73 -12.28 -8.79
CA HIS A 300 21.68 -12.28 -10.25
C HIS A 300 21.62 -13.71 -10.81
N LEU A 301 20.73 -13.93 -11.78
CA LEU A 301 20.54 -15.20 -12.50
C LEU A 301 21.31 -15.17 -13.82
#